data_AF-A0A0F9QNB4-F1
#
_entry.id   AF-A0A0F9QNB4-F1
#
_cell.length_a   1.000
_cell.length_b   1.000
_cell.length_c   1.000
_cell.angle_alpha   90.00
_cell.angle_beta   90.00
_cell.angle_gamma   90.00
#
_symmetry.space_group_name_H-M   'P 1'
#
loop_
_entity.id
_entity.type
_entity.pdbx_description
1 polymer ?
#
loop_
_entity_poly.entity_id
_entity_poly.type
_entity_poly.pdbx_seq_one_letter_code
_entity_poly.pdbx_strand_id
1 'polypeptide(L)'
;MSLILIVSLSTSLLTVVMMWQLARKRKSGLYISLLAQPFWAYFNYLTEAWGMYILTTVMTFIAIRGIITWKEETLDWAEKTRAAEDLLAWFSLRFQNVLSQTEGQQYVNVIRIRFLQWIGKIDDALDR
;
A
#
# COMPACT_ATOMS: atom_id res chain seq x y z
N MET A 1 18.30 -2.85 23.16
CA MET A 1 17.75 -4.18 22.86
C MET A 1 16.29 -4.33 23.31
N SER A 2 15.97 -4.04 24.58
CA SER A 2 14.59 -4.19 25.12
C SER A 2 13.54 -3.33 24.40
N LEU A 3 13.88 -2.11 23.99
CA LEU A 3 12.96 -1.22 23.28
C LEU A 3 12.53 -1.75 21.90
N ILE A 4 13.48 -2.28 21.12
CA ILE A 4 13.20 -2.89 19.80
C ILE A 4 12.27 -4.10 19.97
N LEU A 5 12.50 -4.92 21.02
CA LEU A 5 11.64 -6.07 21.32
C LEU A 5 10.21 -5.65 21.68
N ILE A 6 10.06 -4.63 22.54
CA ILE A 6 8.73 -4.11 22.93
C ILE A 6 7.98 -3.56 21.72
N VAL A 7 8.67 -2.78 20.88
CA VAL A 7 8.08 -2.23 19.65
C VAL A 7 7.70 -3.38 18.72
N SER A 8 8.62 -4.29 18.39
CA SER A 8 8.37 -5.44 17.51
C SER A 8 7.17 -6.30 17.95
N LEU A 9 7.07 -6.57 19.26
CA LEU A 9 5.99 -7.37 19.83
C LEU A 9 4.65 -6.62 19.72
N SER A 10 4.66 -5.32 19.98
CA SER A 10 3.48 -4.45 19.82
C SER A 10 3.05 -4.36 18.35
N THR A 11 3.99 -4.17 17.42
CA THR A 11 3.71 -4.08 15.98
C THR A 11 3.14 -5.40 15.45
N SER A 12 3.68 -6.54 15.90
CA SER A 12 3.20 -7.87 15.52
C SER A 12 1.78 -8.12 16.01
N LEU A 13 1.50 -7.81 17.28
CA LEU A 13 0.16 -7.95 17.86
C LEU A 13 -0.86 -7.07 17.14
N LEU A 14 -0.52 -5.80 16.90
CA LEU A 14 -1.37 -4.87 16.17
C LEU A 14 -1.66 -5.35 14.74
N THR A 15 -0.66 -5.93 14.07
CA THR A 15 -0.83 -6.47 12.71
C THR A 15 -1.78 -7.66 12.69
N VAL A 16 -1.67 -8.59 13.64
CA VAL A 16 -2.58 -9.74 13.76
C VAL A 16 -4.01 -9.29 14.03
N VAL A 17 -4.20 -8.37 14.99
CA VAL A 17 -5.52 -7.84 15.33
C VAL A 17 -6.11 -7.07 14.15
N MET A 18 -5.32 -6.26 13.46
CA MET A 18 -5.71 -5.56 12.23
C MET A 18 -6.20 -6.54 11.17
N MET A 19 -5.39 -7.55 10.82
CA MET A 19 -5.72 -8.54 9.79
C MET A 19 -7.00 -9.31 10.14
N TRP A 20 -7.15 -9.72 11.40
CA TRP A 20 -8.35 -10.41 11.86
C TRP A 20 -9.61 -9.55 11.72
N GLN A 21 -9.52 -8.26 12.02
CA GLN A 21 -10.67 -7.35 11.90
C GLN A 21 -10.99 -6.96 10.45
N LEU A 22 -9.95 -6.80 9.62
CA LEU A 22 -10.11 -6.60 8.17
C LEU A 22 -10.73 -7.84 7.51
N ALA A 23 -10.30 -9.04 7.89
CA ALA A 23 -10.89 -10.29 7.40
C ALA A 23 -12.38 -10.43 7.76
N ARG A 24 -12.78 -9.90 8.93
CA ARG A 24 -14.18 -9.81 9.35
C ARG A 24 -14.94 -8.61 8.74
N LYS A 25 -14.34 -7.90 7.79
CA LYS A 25 -14.89 -6.68 7.17
C LYS A 25 -15.39 -5.66 8.19
N ARG A 26 -14.67 -5.49 9.32
CA ARG A 26 -15.03 -4.52 10.37
C ARG A 26 -14.28 -3.22 10.19
N LYS A 27 -14.98 -2.08 10.32
CA LYS A 27 -14.40 -0.72 10.28
C LYS A 27 -13.26 -0.53 11.27
N SER A 28 -13.38 -1.16 12.44
CA SER A 28 -12.37 -1.15 13.49
C SER A 28 -11.00 -1.70 13.03
N GLY A 29 -10.95 -2.55 12.01
CA GLY A 29 -9.71 -2.99 11.38
C GLY A 29 -8.92 -1.86 10.69
N LEU A 30 -9.61 -0.89 10.09
CA LEU A 30 -8.99 0.28 9.46
C LEU A 30 -8.42 1.25 10.49
N TYR A 31 -9.13 1.48 11.59
CA TYR A 31 -8.63 2.32 12.69
C TYR A 31 -7.40 1.69 13.36
N ILE A 32 -7.39 0.37 13.54
CA ILE A 32 -6.23 -0.34 14.08
C ILE A 32 -5.08 -0.33 13.09
N SER A 33 -5.36 -0.42 11.78
CA SER A 33 -4.34 -0.25 10.75
C SER A 33 -3.66 1.11 10.84
N LEU A 34 -4.42 2.18 11.03
CA LEU A 34 -3.89 3.53 11.20
C LEU A 34 -3.07 3.67 12.49
N LEU A 35 -3.57 3.11 13.60
CA LEU A 35 -2.85 3.07 14.88
C LEU A 35 -1.55 2.25 14.82
N ALA A 36 -1.46 1.27 13.93
CA ALA A 36 -0.24 0.46 13.74
C ALA A 36 0.86 1.19 12.96
N GLN A 37 0.54 2.21 12.16
CA GLN A 37 1.51 2.89 11.30
C GLN A 37 2.64 3.59 12.07
N PRO A 38 2.41 4.32 13.19
CA PRO A 38 3.50 4.89 13.97
C PRO A 38 4.48 3.85 14.52
N PHE A 39 3.98 2.68 14.92
CA PHE A 39 4.82 1.57 15.40
C PHE A 39 5.67 0.98 14.28
N TRP A 40 5.08 0.80 13.09
CA TRP A 40 5.82 0.37 11.89
C TRP A 40 6.86 1.40 11.44
N ALA A 41 6.52 2.69 11.44
CA ALA A 41 7.43 3.76 11.06
C ALA A 41 8.63 3.81 12.01
N TYR A 42 8.37 3.75 13.32
CA TYR A 42 9.42 3.74 14.33
C TYR A 42 10.28 2.48 14.26
N PHE A 43 9.67 1.30 14.05
CA PHE A 43 10.42 0.05 13.87
C PHE A 43 11.32 0.09 12.63
N ASN A 44 10.80 0.57 11.50
CA ASN A 44 11.56 0.67 10.24
C ASN A 44 12.69 1.72 10.34
N TYR A 45 12.50 2.78 11.11
CA TYR A 45 13.55 3.74 11.42
C TYR A 45 14.68 3.10 12.25
N LEU A 46 14.33 2.37 13.32
CA LEU A 46 15.32 1.69 14.17
C LEU A 46 16.10 0.57 13.47
N THR A 47 15.50 -0.04 12.45
CA THR A 47 16.11 -1.12 11.66
C THR A 47 16.76 -0.64 10.37
N GLU A 48 16.79 0.68 10.14
CA GLU A 48 17.32 1.33 8.93
C GLU A 48 16.69 0.81 7.63
N ALA A 49 15.48 0.26 7.71
CA ALA A 49 14.73 -0.30 6.60
C ALA A 49 13.98 0.81 5.84
N TRP A 50 14.71 1.70 5.18
CA TRP A 50 14.16 2.89 4.51
C TRP A 50 13.09 2.57 3.45
N GLY A 51 13.22 1.46 2.73
CA GLY A 51 12.20 1.01 1.78
C GLY A 51 10.86 0.67 2.46
N MET A 52 10.92 0.03 3.63
CA MET A 52 9.72 -0.27 4.44
C MET A 52 9.17 0.97 5.12
N TYR A 53 10.02 1.94 5.46
CA TYR A 53 9.59 3.22 6.00
C TYR A 53 8.73 4.00 4.99
N ILE A 54 9.17 4.09 3.73
CA ILE A 54 8.38 4.71 2.64
C ILE A 54 7.06 3.95 2.42
N LEU A 55 7.12 2.62 2.42
CA LEU A 55 5.92 1.79 2.31
C LEU A 55 4.93 2.06 3.44
N THR A 56 5.41 2.26 4.67
CA THR A 56 4.57 2.61 5.83
C THR A 56 3.84 3.93 5.59
N THR A 57 4.50 4.93 5.00
CA THR A 57 3.84 6.19 4.63
C THR A 57 2.72 5.96 3.62
N VAL A 58 2.97 5.18 2.57
CA VAL A 58 1.94 4.83 1.56
C VAL A 58 0.77 4.07 2.20
N MET A 59 1.07 3.10 3.07
CA MET A 59 0.06 2.32 3.79
C MET A 59 -0.77 3.19 4.73
N THR A 60 -0.17 4.24 5.33
CA THR A 60 -0.89 5.24 6.10
C THR A 60 -1.91 5.99 5.24
N PHE A 61 -1.52 6.44 4.05
CA PHE A 61 -2.44 7.08 3.11
C PHE A 61 -3.56 6.14 2.67
N ILE A 62 -3.25 4.87 2.39
CA ILE A 62 -4.25 3.84 2.04
C ILE A 62 -5.23 3.63 3.20
N ALA A 63 -4.76 3.56 4.44
CA ALA A 63 -5.62 3.40 5.61
C ALA A 63 -6.53 4.63 5.80
N ILE A 64 -6.00 5.85 5.66
CA ILE A 64 -6.79 7.09 5.73
C ILE A 64 -7.86 7.11 4.63
N ARG A 65 -7.48 6.83 3.39
CA ARG A 65 -8.42 6.74 2.27
C ARG A 65 -9.47 5.66 2.53
N GLY A 66 -9.06 4.48 2.99
CA GLY A 66 -9.95 3.40 3.37
C GLY A 66 -10.97 3.81 4.43
N ILE A 67 -10.59 4.61 5.43
CA ILE A 67 -11.52 5.14 6.44
C ILE A 67 -12.54 6.12 5.82
N ILE A 68 -12.08 7.04 4.97
CA ILE A 68 -12.94 8.02 4.28
C ILE A 68 -13.90 7.30 3.33
N THR A 69 -13.35 6.44 2.48
CA THR A 69 -14.08 5.61 1.53
C THR A 69 -15.06 4.69 2.25
N TRP A 70 -14.72 4.04 3.35
CA TRP A 70 -15.67 3.23 4.12
C TRP A 70 -16.79 4.09 4.73
N LYS A 71 -16.47 5.31 5.17
CA LYS A 71 -17.48 6.27 5.64
C LYS A 71 -18.46 6.65 4.53
N GLU A 72 -17.99 6.69 3.29
CA GLU A 72 -18.79 6.94 2.09
C GLU A 72 -19.48 5.68 1.55
N GLU A 73 -19.01 4.46 1.88
CA GLU A 73 -19.53 3.18 1.38
C GLU A 73 -20.88 2.76 1.98
N THR A 74 -21.49 3.62 2.80
CA THR A 74 -22.96 3.62 2.99
C THR A 74 -23.71 4.24 1.80
N LEU A 75 -23.00 4.76 0.79
CA LEU A 75 -23.48 5.30 -0.47
C LEU A 75 -22.64 4.71 -1.62
N ASP A 76 -23.31 3.86 -2.39
CA ASP A 76 -23.03 3.36 -3.74
C ASP A 76 -21.61 2.89 -4.15
N TRP A 77 -21.49 1.57 -4.36
CA TRP A 77 -20.28 0.89 -4.84
C TRP A 77 -19.97 1.16 -6.32
N ALA A 78 -20.95 1.60 -7.12
CA ALA A 78 -20.81 1.76 -8.57
C ALA A 78 -19.94 2.97 -8.97
N GLU A 79 -19.86 4.00 -8.13
CA GLU A 79 -19.12 5.24 -8.42
C GLU A 79 -17.61 5.09 -8.12
N LYS A 80 -17.25 4.25 -7.16
CA LYS A 80 -15.85 4.00 -6.76
C LYS A 80 -15.06 3.19 -7.77
N THR A 81 -15.69 2.25 -8.47
CA THR A 81 -15.03 1.45 -9.50
C THR A 81 -14.58 2.34 -10.66
N ARG A 82 -15.44 3.29 -11.08
CA ARG A 82 -15.10 4.28 -12.11
C ARG A 82 -14.01 5.23 -11.65
N ALA A 83 -14.07 5.72 -10.42
CA ALA A 83 -13.04 6.62 -9.88
C ALA A 83 -11.67 5.92 -9.73
N ALA A 84 -11.65 4.61 -9.45
CA ALA A 84 -10.42 3.82 -9.41
C ALA A 84 -9.86 3.55 -10.81
N GLU A 85 -10.72 3.26 -11.79
CA GLU A 85 -10.35 3.13 -13.21
C GLU A 85 -9.78 4.44 -13.77
N ASP A 86 -10.41 5.58 -13.47
CA ASP A 86 -9.94 6.91 -13.89
C ASP A 86 -8.59 7.27 -13.24
N LEU A 87 -8.38 6.90 -11.96
CA LEU A 87 -7.10 7.09 -11.28
C LEU A 87 -6.00 6.22 -11.85
N LEU A 88 -6.30 4.96 -12.20
CA LEU A 88 -5.35 4.05 -12.84
C LEU A 88 -5.02 4.52 -14.26
N ALA A 89 -6.01 5.01 -15.00
CA ALA A 89 -5.82 5.60 -16.32
C ALA A 89 -4.93 6.85 -16.22
N TRP A 90 -5.24 7.78 -15.31
CA TRP A 90 -4.40 8.96 -15.07
C TRP A 90 -2.98 8.61 -14.62
N PHE A 91 -2.84 7.65 -13.71
CA PHE A 91 -1.53 7.20 -13.23
C PHE A 91 -0.72 6.55 -14.35
N SER A 92 -1.31 5.65 -15.14
CA SER A 92 -0.63 5.00 -16.26
C SER A 92 -0.14 6.02 -17.28
N LEU A 93 -0.96 7.04 -17.58
CA LEU A 93 -0.66 8.09 -18.53
C LEU A 93 0.43 9.03 -17.99
N ARG A 94 0.40 9.34 -16.69
CA ARG A 94 1.46 10.12 -16.04
C ARG A 94 2.77 9.33 -15.94
N PHE A 95 2.70 8.04 -15.66
CA PHE A 95 3.85 7.16 -15.60
C PHE A 95 4.50 6.98 -16.96
N GLN A 96 3.71 6.78 -18.03
CA GLN A 96 4.21 6.76 -19.40
C GLN A 96 4.90 8.09 -19.78
N ASN A 97 4.33 9.22 -19.35
CA ASN A 97 4.96 10.54 -19.57
C ASN A 97 6.25 10.74 -18.78
N VAL A 98 6.35 10.20 -17.57
CA VAL A 98 7.61 10.21 -16.81
C VAL A 98 8.62 9.28 -17.48
N LEU A 99 8.21 8.08 -17.89
CA LEU A 99 9.07 7.14 -18.59
C LEU A 99 9.61 7.71 -19.91
N SER A 100 8.76 8.37 -20.72
CA SER A 100 9.17 8.98 -21.98
C SER A 100 10.12 10.17 -21.79
N GLN A 101 9.97 10.92 -20.69
CA GLN A 101 10.93 11.96 -20.29
C GLN A 101 12.26 11.40 -19.80
N THR A 102 12.33 10.10 -19.46
CA THR A 102 13.50 9.47 -18.83
C THR A 102 14.19 8.43 -19.73
N GLU A 103 13.81 8.33 -21.01
CA GLU A 103 14.41 7.41 -22.01
C GLU A 103 15.91 7.66 -22.28
N GLY A 104 16.51 8.71 -21.72
CA GLY A 104 17.95 8.98 -21.80
C GLY A 104 18.83 8.23 -20.78
N GLN A 105 18.28 7.47 -19.82
CA GLN A 105 19.07 6.86 -18.72
C GLN A 105 18.90 5.32 -18.69
N GLN A 106 19.98 4.60 -18.98
CA GLN A 106 20.08 3.12 -19.07
C GLN A 106 19.44 2.34 -17.89
N TYR A 107 19.31 2.94 -16.72
CA TYR A 107 18.77 2.29 -15.51
C TYR A 107 17.25 2.01 -15.55
N VAL A 108 16.50 2.72 -16.40
CA VAL A 108 15.03 2.57 -16.49
C VAL A 108 14.62 1.28 -17.21
N ASN A 109 15.42 0.81 -18.18
CA ASN A 109 15.11 -0.41 -18.93
C ASN A 109 15.12 -1.66 -18.04
N VAL A 110 16.01 -1.72 -17.03
CA VAL A 110 16.06 -2.84 -16.09
C VAL A 110 14.83 -2.86 -15.18
N ILE A 111 14.38 -1.70 -14.71
CA ILE A 111 13.18 -1.58 -13.87
C ILE A 111 11.92 -1.88 -14.70
N ARG A 112 11.84 -1.36 -15.93
CA ARG A 112 10.74 -1.63 -16.87
C ARG A 112 10.57 -3.12 -17.14
N ILE A 113 11.65 -3.84 -17.43
CA ILE A 113 11.59 -5.28 -17.73
C ILE A 113 11.12 -6.07 -16.50
N ARG A 114 11.68 -5.79 -15.32
CA ARG A 114 11.28 -6.50 -14.09
C ARG A 114 9.84 -6.21 -13.68
N PHE A 115 9.38 -4.99 -13.91
CA PHE A 115 8.01 -4.58 -13.61
C PHE A 115 7.00 -5.22 -14.57
N LEU A 116 7.27 -5.22 -15.87
CA LEU A 116 6.40 -5.88 -16.86
C LEU A 116 6.33 -7.40 -16.64
N GLN A 117 7.45 -8.03 -16.25
CA GLN A 117 7.46 -9.44 -15.85
C GLN A 117 6.63 -9.72 -14.59
N TRP A 118 6.58 -8.77 -13.66
CA TRP A 118 5.77 -8.90 -12.46
C TRP A 118 4.27 -8.72 -12.76
N ILE A 119 3.91 -7.76 -13.62
CA ILE A 119 2.52 -7.57 -14.08
C ILE A 119 2.01 -8.82 -14.80
N GLY A 120 2.78 -9.39 -15.75
CA GLY A 120 2.37 -10.60 -16.45
C GLY A 120 2.12 -11.78 -15.51
N LYS A 121 2.91 -11.91 -14.43
CA LYS A 121 2.69 -12.94 -13.41
C LYS A 121 1.41 -12.74 -12.58
N ILE A 122 0.96 -11.50 -12.43
CA ILE A 122 -0.30 -11.19 -11.75
C ILE A 122 -1.48 -11.52 -12.65
N ASP A 123 -1.38 -11.21 -13.94
CA ASP A 123 -2.38 -11.53 -14.95
C ASP A 123 -2.59 -13.05 -15.05
N ASP A 124 -1.49 -13.81 -15.18
CA ASP A 124 -1.50 -15.28 -15.19
C ASP A 124 -2.08 -15.92 -13.90
N ALA A 125 -2.03 -15.19 -12.78
CA ALA A 125 -2.53 -15.65 -11.49
C ALA A 125 -4.00 -15.28 -11.26
N LEU A 126 -4.55 -14.33 -12.03
CA LEU A 126 -5.95 -13.92 -11.99
C LEU A 126 -6.82 -14.71 -12.99
N ASP A 127 -6.21 -15.26 -14.05
CA ASP A 127 -6.88 -16.10 -15.06
C ASP A 127 -6.97 -17.60 -14.69
N ARG A 128 -6.57 -18.00 -13.46
CA ARG A 128 -6.72 -19.36 -12.92
C ARG A 128 -7.65 -19.41 -11.71
#